data_AF-A0A3D8JNW7-F1
#
_entry.id   AF-A0A3D8JNW7-F1
#
_cell.length_a   1.000
_cell.length_b   1.000
_cell.length_c   1.000
_cell.angle_alpha   90.00
_cell.angle_beta   90.00
_cell.angle_gamma   90.00
#
_symmetry.space_group_name_H-M   'P 1'
#
loop_
_entity.id
_entity.type
_entity.pdbx_description
1 polymer ?
#
loop_
_entity_poly.entity_id
_entity_poly.type
_entity_poly.pdbx_seq_one_letter_code
_entity_poly.pdbx_strand_id
1 'polypeptide(L)'
;MKHTVALTLVAAVAIATTSAPAQAQASSGDATPKQPCEIGYVTGVGGSAQSFREYLASSNKYRYLADNPIQCKVSQGQGRTSDCTGVTNLEHAQVSVFDDSDPATMTVVARVELDQGTYPAIIVVRRQDVQCEH
;
A
#
# COMPACT_ATOMS: atom_id res chain seq x y z
N MET A 1 52.04 -46.72 -17.62
CA MET A 1 51.16 -47.54 -16.78
C MET A 1 50.94 -46.75 -15.49
N LYS A 2 49.91 -45.88 -15.46
CA LYS A 2 48.69 -46.05 -14.64
C LYS A 2 48.97 -46.58 -13.23
N HIS A 3 49.00 -45.70 -12.23
CA HIS A 3 48.38 -45.99 -10.92
C HIS A 3 47.68 -44.74 -10.38
N THR A 4 46.45 -45.01 -9.97
CA THR A 4 45.28 -44.18 -9.71
C THR A 4 45.35 -43.37 -8.43
N VAL A 5 44.93 -42.11 -8.52
CA VAL A 5 44.45 -41.29 -7.39
C VAL A 5 43.03 -41.73 -7.06
N ALA A 6 42.73 -41.97 -5.78
CA ALA A 6 41.36 -41.97 -5.27
C ALA A 6 41.36 -41.54 -3.80
N LEU A 7 41.20 -40.24 -3.61
CA LEU A 7 40.82 -39.60 -2.36
C LEU A 7 39.33 -39.26 -2.49
N THR A 8 38.50 -39.63 -1.52
CA THR A 8 37.50 -38.74 -0.86
C THR A 8 36.61 -39.54 0.09
N LEU A 9 36.66 -39.16 1.36
CA LEU A 9 35.61 -39.40 2.35
C LEU A 9 34.40 -38.53 2.03
N VAL A 10 33.18 -39.07 2.16
CA VAL A 10 32.00 -38.27 2.49
C VAL A 10 31.17 -39.03 3.52
N ALA A 11 31.08 -38.45 4.71
CA ALA A 11 30.23 -38.88 5.80
C ALA A 11 28.78 -38.49 5.52
N ALA A 12 27.85 -39.44 5.67
CA ALA A 12 26.43 -39.17 5.64
C ALA A 12 26.00 -38.60 7.01
N VAL A 13 25.59 -37.33 7.04
CA VAL A 13 24.92 -36.73 8.20
C VAL A 13 23.42 -36.68 7.87
N ALA A 14 22.66 -37.58 8.48
CA ALA A 14 21.21 -37.48 8.50
C ALA A 14 20.82 -36.45 9.56
N ILE A 15 20.35 -35.29 9.12
CA ILE A 15 19.76 -34.28 10.01
C ILE A 15 18.26 -34.56 10.06
N ALA A 16 17.80 -35.14 11.16
CA ALA A 16 16.38 -35.23 11.45
C ALA A 16 15.91 -33.86 11.97
N THR A 17 15.27 -33.07 11.10
CA THR A 17 14.54 -31.88 11.52
C THR A 17 13.15 -32.30 12.00
N THR A 18 12.96 -32.35 13.31
CA THR A 18 11.63 -32.40 13.92
C THR A 18 10.96 -31.05 13.71
N SER A 19 10.04 -30.97 12.76
CA SER A 19 9.14 -29.82 12.63
C SER A 19 8.12 -29.84 13.78
N ALA A 20 8.39 -29.04 14.82
CA ALA A 20 7.37 -28.68 15.78
C ALA A 20 6.28 -27.85 15.06
N PRO A 21 5.00 -28.23 15.09
CA PRO A 21 3.95 -27.34 14.64
C PRO A 21 3.87 -26.19 15.67
N ALA A 22 4.21 -24.99 15.23
CA ALA A 22 3.91 -23.77 15.98
C ALA A 22 2.39 -23.62 16.06
N GLN A 23 1.78 -24.04 17.18
CA GLN A 23 0.38 -23.80 17.45
C GLN A 23 0.21 -22.33 17.83
N ALA A 24 -0.19 -21.50 16.86
CA ALA A 24 -0.62 -20.14 17.13
C ALA A 24 -1.95 -20.19 17.90
N GLN A 25 -1.90 -19.89 19.20
CA GLN A 25 -3.09 -19.69 20.03
C GLN A 25 -3.74 -18.38 19.62
N ALA A 26 -4.81 -18.44 18.82
CA ALA A 26 -5.68 -17.31 18.60
C ALA A 26 -6.50 -17.08 19.88
N SER A 27 -6.25 -15.98 20.57
CA SER A 27 -7.12 -15.50 21.64
C SER A 27 -8.52 -15.28 21.07
N SER A 28 -9.49 -16.01 21.60
CA SER A 28 -10.91 -15.80 21.40
C SER A 28 -11.34 -14.50 22.10
N GLY A 29 -11.10 -13.37 21.44
CA GLY A 29 -11.84 -12.15 21.68
C GLY A 29 -12.80 -11.97 20.51
N ASP A 30 -14.07 -11.71 20.79
CA ASP A 30 -15.14 -11.41 19.82
C ASP A 30 -14.82 -10.14 19.00
N ALA A 31 -13.80 -10.20 18.15
CA ALA A 31 -13.66 -9.29 17.03
C ALA A 31 -14.45 -9.92 15.89
N THR A 32 -15.67 -9.40 15.65
CA THR A 32 -16.31 -9.59 14.35
C THR A 32 -15.25 -9.35 13.28
N PRO A 33 -15.00 -10.28 12.35
CA PRO A 33 -14.00 -10.08 11.31
C PRO A 33 -14.36 -8.78 10.60
N LYS A 34 -13.51 -7.76 10.71
CA LYS A 34 -13.69 -6.51 9.98
C LYS A 34 -13.79 -6.90 8.51
N GLN A 35 -14.97 -6.75 7.91
CA GLN A 35 -15.09 -7.03 6.49
C GLN A 35 -14.13 -6.09 5.75
N PRO A 36 -13.27 -6.61 4.87
CA PRO A 36 -12.33 -5.77 4.14
C PRO A 36 -13.13 -4.80 3.28
N CYS A 37 -12.82 -3.51 3.42
CA CYS A 37 -13.36 -2.47 2.56
C CYS A 37 -12.68 -2.64 1.20
N GLU A 38 -13.37 -3.15 0.18
CA GLU A 38 -12.79 -3.33 -1.17
C GLU A 38 -13.00 -2.08 -2.04
N ILE A 39 -14.21 -1.53 -1.97
CA ILE A 39 -14.62 -0.30 -2.66
C ILE A 39 -15.13 0.70 -1.61
N GLY A 40 -14.84 1.97 -1.83
CA GLY A 40 -15.40 3.04 -1.02
C GLY A 40 -15.45 4.37 -1.75
N TYR A 41 -15.99 5.37 -1.06
CA TYR A 41 -16.05 6.75 -1.53
C TYR A 41 -15.24 7.63 -0.58
N VAL A 42 -14.40 8.50 -1.14
CA VAL A 42 -13.57 9.42 -0.36
C VAL A 42 -14.06 10.84 -0.53
N THR A 43 -14.26 11.53 0.60
CA THR A 43 -14.48 12.98 0.64
C THR A 43 -13.46 13.62 1.56
N GLY A 44 -12.44 14.26 1.00
CA GLY A 44 -11.32 14.82 1.75
C GLY A 44 -10.06 14.97 0.91
N VAL A 45 -8.90 15.04 1.55
CA VAL A 45 -7.61 15.15 0.86
C VAL A 45 -6.92 13.79 0.83
N GLY A 46 -6.33 13.47 -0.32
CA GLY A 46 -5.41 12.36 -0.49
C GLY A 46 -4.11 12.80 -1.14
N GLY A 47 -3.08 11.96 -1.10
CA GLY A 47 -1.84 12.27 -1.81
C GLY A 47 -0.80 11.18 -1.73
N SER A 48 0.41 11.47 -2.23
CA SER A 48 1.53 10.57 -2.02
C SER A 48 1.78 10.39 -0.52
N ALA A 49 2.27 9.23 -0.10
CA ALA A 49 2.44 8.95 1.33
C ALA A 49 3.30 10.02 2.06
N GLN A 50 4.34 10.53 1.40
CA GLN A 50 5.17 11.60 1.96
C GLN A 50 4.45 12.94 2.00
N SER A 51 3.94 13.43 0.85
CA SER A 51 3.29 14.74 0.77
C SER A 51 2.02 14.79 1.61
N PHE A 52 1.32 13.67 1.77
CA PHE A 52 0.15 13.59 2.65
C PHE A 52 0.53 13.75 4.13
N ARG A 53 1.63 13.14 4.60
CA ARG A 53 2.13 13.37 5.97
C ARG A 53 2.51 14.83 6.19
N GLU A 54 3.17 15.44 5.22
CA GLU A 54 3.53 16.87 5.27
C GLU A 54 2.28 17.77 5.28
N TYR A 55 1.26 17.45 4.47
CA TYR A 55 -0.04 18.12 4.51
C TYR A 55 -0.71 18.01 5.88
N LEU A 56 -0.69 16.83 6.50
CA LEU A 56 -1.26 16.63 7.83
C LEU A 56 -0.53 17.44 8.91
N ALA A 57 0.79 17.57 8.77
CA ALA A 57 1.65 18.35 9.67
C ALA A 57 1.63 19.86 9.40
N SER A 58 1.13 20.30 8.23
CA SER A 58 1.08 21.71 7.86
C SER A 58 0.12 22.50 8.76
N SER A 59 0.61 23.64 9.27
CA SER A 59 -0.22 24.60 10.01
C SER A 59 -1.25 25.32 9.12
N ASN A 60 -1.00 25.38 7.81
CA ASN A 60 -1.91 25.93 6.82
C ASN A 60 -2.16 24.90 5.71
N LYS A 61 -3.17 24.06 5.94
CA LYS A 61 -3.57 22.97 5.05
C LYS A 61 -4.09 23.48 3.70
N TYR A 62 -4.84 24.57 3.71
CA TYR A 62 -5.38 25.18 2.48
C TYR A 62 -4.26 25.61 1.53
N ARG A 63 -3.26 26.33 2.07
CA ARG A 63 -2.11 26.77 1.28
C ARG A 63 -1.25 25.59 0.82
N TYR A 64 -1.01 24.59 1.68
CA TYR A 64 -0.24 23.41 1.28
C TYR A 64 -0.91 22.68 0.10
N LEU A 65 -2.23 22.49 0.14
CA LEU A 65 -2.99 21.86 -0.95
C LEU A 65 -2.85 22.64 -2.27
N ALA A 66 -2.95 23.96 -2.23
CA ALA A 66 -2.82 24.81 -3.41
C ALA A 66 -1.38 24.82 -3.99
N ASP A 67 -0.37 24.83 -3.12
CA ASP A 67 1.04 24.95 -3.52
C ASP A 67 1.64 23.59 -3.96
N ASN A 68 1.03 22.46 -3.58
CA ASN A 68 1.56 21.11 -3.81
C ASN A 68 0.52 20.20 -4.50
N PRO A 69 0.04 20.53 -5.70
CA PRO A 69 -0.92 19.70 -6.41
C PRO A 69 -0.32 18.32 -6.72
N ILE A 70 -1.17 17.30 -6.78
CA ILE A 70 -0.75 15.94 -7.13
C ILE A 70 -0.10 15.93 -8.51
N GLN A 71 1.06 15.30 -8.60
CA GLN A 71 1.78 15.08 -9.85
C GLN A 71 2.26 13.64 -9.88
N CYS A 72 2.19 12.99 -11.03
CA CYS A 72 2.69 11.62 -11.20
C CYS A 72 3.35 11.47 -12.56
N LYS A 73 4.31 10.54 -12.66
CA LYS A 73 4.85 10.11 -13.95
C LYS A 73 3.87 9.14 -14.60
N VAL A 74 3.48 9.41 -15.83
CA VAL A 74 2.58 8.53 -16.60
C VAL A 74 3.41 7.69 -17.58
N SER A 75 3.28 6.37 -17.48
CA SER A 75 3.96 5.45 -18.40
C SER A 75 3.30 5.41 -19.78
N GLN A 76 4.12 5.37 -20.82
CA GLN A 76 3.66 5.24 -22.19
C GLN A 76 3.05 3.84 -22.41
N GLY A 77 1.82 3.81 -22.92
CA GLY A 77 1.15 2.59 -23.40
C GLY A 77 0.17 1.92 -22.43
N GLN A 78 0.22 2.20 -21.12
CA GLN A 78 -0.69 1.57 -20.14
C GLN A 78 -1.37 2.54 -19.17
N GLY A 79 -1.00 3.83 -19.19
CA GLY A 79 -1.61 4.84 -18.31
C GLY A 79 -1.34 4.59 -16.82
N ARG A 80 -0.36 3.73 -16.48
CA ARG A 80 0.06 3.52 -15.09
C ARG A 80 0.80 4.75 -14.61
N THR A 81 0.44 5.22 -13.42
CA THR A 81 1.15 6.29 -12.72
C THR A 81 2.21 5.72 -11.79
N SER A 82 3.35 6.40 -11.69
CA SER A 82 4.40 6.14 -10.70
C SER A 82 4.97 7.44 -10.16
N ASP A 83 5.81 7.35 -9.12
CA ASP A 83 6.53 8.49 -8.54
C ASP A 83 5.62 9.70 -8.24
N CYS A 84 4.44 9.42 -7.68
CA CYS A 84 3.49 10.48 -7.36
C CYS A 84 4.00 11.35 -6.21
N THR A 85 3.82 12.67 -6.32
CA THR A 85 4.12 13.69 -5.30
C THR A 85 2.94 14.64 -5.16
N GLY A 86 2.86 15.37 -4.05
CA GLY A 86 1.79 16.32 -3.80
C GLY A 86 0.52 15.67 -3.25
N VAL A 87 -0.54 16.49 -3.20
CA VAL A 87 -1.85 16.16 -2.65
C VAL A 87 -2.97 16.63 -3.59
N THR A 88 -4.15 16.06 -3.43
CA THR A 88 -5.34 16.43 -4.21
C THR A 88 -6.58 16.39 -3.33
N ASN A 89 -7.58 17.18 -3.70
CA ASN A 89 -8.91 17.10 -3.11
C ASN A 89 -9.70 15.99 -3.82
N LEU A 90 -10.44 15.22 -3.04
CA LEU A 90 -11.31 14.14 -3.49
C LEU A 90 -12.73 14.51 -3.08
N GLU A 91 -13.59 14.71 -4.07
CA GLU A 91 -14.98 15.09 -3.87
C GLU A 91 -15.87 13.91 -4.21
N HIS A 92 -16.22 13.13 -3.19
CA HIS A 92 -17.00 11.90 -3.35
C HIS A 92 -16.41 10.94 -4.41
N ALA A 93 -15.08 10.82 -4.40
CA ALA A 93 -14.36 10.00 -5.37
C ALA A 93 -14.53 8.52 -5.03
N GLN A 94 -15.03 7.71 -5.98
CA GLN A 94 -14.99 6.26 -5.85
C GLN A 94 -13.54 5.78 -5.90
N VAL A 95 -13.16 4.91 -4.97
CA VAL A 95 -11.82 4.35 -4.84
C VAL A 95 -11.87 2.85 -4.63
N SER A 96 -10.81 2.17 -5.09
CA SER A 96 -10.54 0.79 -4.69
C SER A 96 -9.53 0.81 -3.56
N VAL A 97 -9.81 0.10 -2.47
CA VAL A 97 -8.89 0.05 -1.32
C VAL A 97 -7.79 -0.96 -1.61
N PHE A 98 -6.55 -0.52 -1.40
CA PHE A 98 -5.36 -1.34 -1.58
C PHE A 98 -4.81 -1.87 -0.26
N ASP A 99 -4.82 -1.04 0.80
CA ASP A 99 -4.39 -1.41 2.15
C ASP A 99 -5.19 -0.63 3.20
N ASP A 100 -5.81 -1.36 4.13
CA ASP A 100 -6.57 -0.85 5.27
C ASP A 100 -6.04 -1.35 6.63
N SER A 101 -4.76 -1.69 6.70
CA SER A 101 -4.12 -2.13 7.94
C SER A 101 -3.88 -0.98 8.94
N ASP A 102 -3.50 0.22 8.47
CA ASP A 102 -3.16 1.36 9.33
C ASP A 102 -4.40 2.00 9.98
N PRO A 103 -4.48 2.17 11.31
CA PRO A 103 -5.72 2.64 11.96
C PRO A 103 -6.14 4.07 11.60
N ALA A 104 -5.23 4.93 11.11
CA ALA A 104 -5.50 6.33 10.82
C ALA A 104 -5.68 6.62 9.33
N THR A 105 -5.06 5.81 8.48
CA THR A 105 -4.98 6.03 7.03
C THR A 105 -5.36 4.78 6.24
N MET A 106 -5.63 4.98 4.96
CA MET A 106 -5.86 3.89 4.01
C MET A 106 -5.11 4.20 2.73
N THR A 107 -4.53 3.17 2.13
CA THR A 107 -3.96 3.26 0.78
C THR A 107 -5.05 2.86 -0.20
N VAL A 108 -5.31 3.71 -1.19
CA VAL A 108 -6.39 3.53 -2.15
C VAL A 108 -5.92 3.84 -3.56
N VAL A 109 -6.60 3.25 -4.55
CA VAL A 109 -6.49 3.63 -5.95
C VAL A 109 -7.60 4.63 -6.25
N ALA A 110 -7.24 5.87 -6.56
CA ALA A 110 -8.17 6.93 -6.93
C ALA A 110 -7.85 7.47 -8.33
N ARG A 111 -8.86 7.99 -9.02
CA ARG A 111 -8.70 8.71 -10.29
C ARG A 111 -8.24 10.12 -9.97
N VAL A 112 -7.01 10.46 -10.32
CA VAL A 112 -6.43 11.79 -10.10
C VAL A 112 -6.31 12.56 -11.41
N GLU A 113 -6.59 13.86 -11.35
CA GLU A 113 -6.46 14.77 -12.48
C GLU A 113 -5.01 15.26 -12.58
N LEU A 114 -4.38 15.04 -13.73
CA LEU A 114 -3.05 15.51 -14.08
C LEU A 114 -3.13 16.34 -15.37
N ASP A 115 -2.09 17.09 -15.69
CA ASP A 115 -2.04 17.94 -16.90
C ASP A 115 -2.31 17.16 -18.21
N GLN A 116 -1.97 15.87 -18.23
CA GLN A 116 -2.12 15.00 -19.40
C GLN A 116 -3.47 14.25 -19.44
N GLY A 117 -4.30 14.40 -18.40
CA GLY A 117 -5.59 13.72 -18.26
C GLY A 117 -5.80 13.09 -16.88
N THR A 118 -6.85 12.27 -16.75
CA THR A 118 -7.19 11.60 -15.49
C THR A 118 -6.68 10.16 -15.46
N TYR A 119 -5.89 9.82 -14.45
CA TYR A 119 -5.24 8.51 -14.33
C TYR A 119 -5.48 7.86 -12.96
N PRO A 120 -5.54 6.52 -12.88
CA PRO A 120 -5.57 5.85 -11.59
C PRO A 120 -4.22 5.96 -10.89
N ALA A 121 -4.20 6.44 -9.64
CA ALA A 121 -3.01 6.55 -8.82
C ALA A 121 -3.21 5.93 -7.44
N ILE A 122 -2.16 5.30 -6.92
CA ILE A 122 -2.11 4.82 -5.54
C ILE A 122 -1.77 6.00 -4.64
N ILE A 123 -2.70 6.38 -3.77
CA ILE A 123 -2.57 7.50 -2.84
C ILE A 123 -3.01 7.09 -1.44
N VAL A 124 -2.60 7.87 -0.45
CA VAL A 124 -2.99 7.73 0.95
C VAL A 124 -4.06 8.75 1.28
N VAL A 125 -5.08 8.31 2.02
CA VAL A 125 -6.19 9.13 2.52
C VAL A 125 -6.37 8.88 4.02
N ARG A 126 -7.08 9.77 4.73
CA ARG A 126 -7.49 9.48 6.12
C ARG A 126 -8.61 8.44 6.10
N ARG A 127 -8.54 7.47 7.01
CA ARG A 127 -9.58 6.46 7.19
C ARG A 127 -10.97 7.07 7.43
N GLN A 128 -11.04 8.08 8.27
CA GLN A 128 -12.27 8.80 8.59
C GLN A 128 -12.92 9.51 7.39
N ASP A 129 -12.17 9.72 6.30
CA ASP A 129 -12.65 10.38 5.09
C ASP A 129 -13.16 9.35 4.06
N VAL A 130 -13.03 8.04 4.36
CA VAL A 130 -13.48 6.91 3.53
C VAL A 130 -14.82 6.38 4.02
N GLN A 131 -15.77 6.22 3.12
CA GLN A 131 -17.05 5.53 3.33
C GLN A 131 -17.03 4.23 2.53
N CYS A 132 -16.99 3.08 3.21
CA CYS A 132 -16.98 1.79 2.55
C CYS A 132 -18.35 1.47 1.94
N GLU A 133 -18.34 0.96 0.71
CA GLU A 133 -19.52 0.39 0.07
C GLU A 133 -19.78 -1.01 0.67
N HIS A 134 -21.05 -1.34 0.91
CA HIS A 134 -21.50 -2.59 1.52
C HIS A 134 -22.44 -3.36 0.59
#